data_AF-A0A3B9C3U9-F1
#
_entry.id   AF-A0A3B9C3U9-F1
#
_cell.length_a   1.000
_cell.length_b   1.000
_cell.length_c   1.000
_cell.angle_alpha   90.00
_cell.angle_beta   90.00
_cell.angle_gamma   90.00
#
_symmetry.space_group_name_H-M   'P 1'
#
loop_
_entity.id
_entity.type
_entity.pdbx_description
1 polymer ?
#
loop_
_entity_poly.entity_id
_entity_poly.type
_entity_poly.pdbx_seq_one_letter_code
_entity_poly.pdbx_strand_id
1 'polypeptide(L)'
;MSNSLLIYVFCAFLVSLITHYLVIDLSHKRGIFIDDHKSDLPQKLHREPTPRIGGLGIFVSILFMAKDLKIGLYIILCLIPAFLAGFLEDLYAKISPWRRL
;
A
#
# COMPACT_ATOMS: atom_id res chain seq x y z
N MET A 1 20.05 18.43 -7.12
CA MET A 1 19.42 17.64 -6.03
C MET A 1 20.48 17.37 -4.97
N SER A 2 20.22 17.53 -3.67
CA SER A 2 21.26 17.23 -2.66
C SER A 2 21.55 15.73 -2.62
N ASN A 3 22.81 15.33 -2.43
CA ASN A 3 23.19 13.91 -2.33
C ASN A 3 22.35 13.16 -1.28
N SER A 4 22.01 13.83 -0.18
CA SER A 4 21.11 13.30 0.85
C SER A 4 19.71 12.99 0.33
N LEU A 5 19.11 13.87 -0.47
CA LEU A 5 17.77 13.65 -1.02
C LEU A 5 17.76 12.46 -1.98
N LEU A 6 18.80 12.30 -2.80
CA LEU A 6 18.94 11.15 -3.70
C LEU A 6 18.99 9.83 -2.90
N ILE A 7 19.74 9.79 -1.81
CA ILE A 7 19.83 8.62 -0.93
C ILE A 7 18.45 8.27 -0.35
N TYR A 8 17.72 9.25 0.19
CA TYR A 8 16.38 9.00 0.72
C TYR A 8 15.43 8.45 -0.35
N VAL A 9 15.42 9.05 -1.55
CA VAL A 9 14.55 8.62 -2.66
C VAL A 9 14.89 7.19 -3.08
N PHE A 10 16.18 6.88 -3.19
CA PHE A 10 16.62 5.54 -3.54
C PHE A 10 16.26 4.51 -2.45
N CYS A 11 16.43 4.85 -1.16
CA CYS A 11 16.00 3.99 -0.06
C CYS A 11 14.48 3.75 -0.07
N ALA A 12 13.67 4.80 -0.27
CA ALA A 12 12.23 4.66 -0.36
C ALA A 12 11.81 3.78 -1.55
N PHE A 13 12.46 3.95 -2.70
CA PHE A 13 12.24 3.10 -3.87
C PHE A 13 12.56 1.63 -3.58
N LEU A 14 13.74 1.34 -3.00
CA LEU A 14 14.14 -0.03 -2.67
C LEU A 14 13.19 -0.68 -1.66
N VAL A 15 12.79 0.07 -0.63
CA VAL A 15 11.86 -0.43 0.38
C VAL A 15 10.50 -0.72 -0.26
N SER A 16 9.97 0.20 -1.07
CA SER A 16 8.72 -0.04 -1.79
C SER A 16 8.82 -1.26 -2.71
N LEU A 17 9.91 -1.41 -3.46
CA LEU A 17 10.13 -2.53 -4.37
C LEU A 17 10.17 -3.87 -3.62
N ILE A 18 10.94 -3.95 -2.54
CA ILE A 18 11.06 -5.16 -1.71
C ILE A 18 9.71 -5.49 -1.07
N THR A 19 9.01 -4.50 -0.49
CA THR A 19 7.71 -4.74 0.14
C THR A 19 6.67 -5.21 -0.89
N HIS A 20 6.62 -4.63 -2.09
CA HIS A 20 5.71 -5.10 -3.14
C HIS A 20 6.04 -6.53 -3.59
N TYR A 21 7.32 -6.83 -3.80
CA TYR A 21 7.75 -8.19 -4.13
C TYR A 21 7.32 -9.19 -3.05
N LEU A 22 7.56 -8.87 -1.78
CA LEU A 22 7.17 -9.73 -0.66
C LEU A 22 5.65 -9.89 -0.53
N VAL A 23 4.89 -8.81 -0.74
CA VAL A 23 3.42 -8.87 -0.75
C VAL A 23 2.95 -9.84 -1.83
N ILE A 24 3.46 -9.70 -3.06
CA ILE A 24 3.09 -10.58 -4.17
C ILE A 24 3.45 -12.03 -3.87
N ASP A 25 4.71 -12.29 -3.52
CA ASP A 25 5.22 -13.64 -3.24
C ASP A 25 4.48 -14.32 -2.09
N LEU A 26 4.30 -13.62 -0.96
CA LEU A 26 3.64 -14.18 0.22
C LEU A 26 2.13 -14.35 0.00
N SER A 27 1.47 -13.43 -0.69
CA SER A 27 0.06 -13.57 -1.02
C SER A 27 -0.18 -14.82 -1.86
N HIS A 28 0.57 -15.01 -2.94
CA HIS A 28 0.44 -16.22 -3.77
C HIS A 28 0.82 -17.50 -3.03
N LYS A 29 1.89 -17.50 -2.23
CA LYS A 29 2.32 -18.69 -1.48
C LYS A 29 1.38 -19.11 -0.36
N ARG A 30 0.76 -18.14 0.32
CA ARG A 30 -0.09 -18.40 1.50
C ARG A 30 -1.58 -18.35 1.19
N GLY A 31 -1.96 -17.91 -0.01
CA GLY A 31 -3.35 -17.71 -0.39
C GLY A 31 -4.04 -16.58 0.40
N ILE A 32 -3.27 -15.65 0.97
CA ILE A 32 -3.80 -14.55 1.81
C ILE A 32 -3.81 -13.24 1.02
N PHE A 33 -4.78 -12.37 1.33
CA PHE A 33 -4.92 -11.06 0.68
C PHE A 33 -5.06 -11.12 -0.84
N ILE A 34 -5.64 -12.20 -1.36
CA ILE A 34 -5.87 -12.39 -2.80
C ILE A 34 -7.29 -11.95 -3.17
N ASP A 35 -7.41 -11.23 -4.29
CA ASP A 35 -8.68 -11.04 -4.99
C ASP A 35 -9.01 -12.25 -5.86
N ASP A 36 -10.18 -12.86 -5.69
CA ASP A 36 -10.66 -13.89 -6.62
C ASP A 36 -11.40 -13.24 -7.80
N HIS A 37 -11.08 -13.69 -9.01
CA HIS A 37 -11.64 -13.27 -10.29
C HIS A 37 -13.14 -13.63 -10.46
N LYS A 38 -13.70 -14.41 -9.52
CA LYS A 38 -15.05 -14.99 -9.60
C LYS A 38 -16.21 -14.05 -9.26
N SER A 39 -15.95 -12.79 -8.95
CA SER A 39 -17.03 -11.82 -8.75
C SER A 39 -17.18 -10.95 -10.00
N ASP A 40 -18.38 -10.96 -10.60
CA ASP A 40 -18.81 -10.14 -11.75
C ASP A 40 -18.88 -8.63 -11.42
N LEU A 41 -17.81 -8.08 -10.86
CA LEU A 41 -17.66 -6.64 -10.65
C LEU A 41 -17.05 -6.05 -11.93
N PRO A 42 -17.64 -5.00 -12.53
CA PRO A 42 -17.17 -4.41 -13.79
C PRO A 42 -15.73 -3.88 -13.74
N GLN A 43 -15.23 -3.64 -12.53
CA GLN A 43 -13.87 -3.16 -12.24
C GLN A 43 -12.81 -4.27 -12.11
N LYS A 44 -13.18 -5.56 -12.16
CA LYS A 44 -12.26 -6.69 -12.04
C LYS A 44 -12.00 -7.34 -13.40
N LEU A 45 -11.08 -6.74 -14.16
CA LEU A 45 -10.68 -7.24 -15.48
C LEU A 45 -9.50 -8.22 -15.44
N HIS A 46 -9.04 -8.60 -14.25
CA HIS A 46 -7.97 -9.58 -14.07
C HIS A 46 -8.53 -11.01 -14.19
N ARG A 47 -7.84 -11.84 -14.97
CA ARG A 47 -8.20 -13.26 -15.14
C ARG A 47 -7.65 -14.14 -14.03
N GLU A 48 -6.51 -13.76 -13.49
CA GLU A 48 -5.82 -14.47 -12.42
C GLU A 48 -6.08 -13.80 -11.08
N PRO A 49 -6.01 -14.56 -9.96
CA PRO A 49 -6.10 -13.98 -8.64
C PRO A 49 -4.92 -13.04 -8.34
N THR A 50 -5.18 -11.83 -7.84
CA THR A 50 -4.14 -10.80 -7.61
C THR A 50 -4.12 -10.30 -6.16
N PRO A 51 -2.94 -10.01 -5.56
CA PRO A 51 -2.85 -9.44 -4.22
C PRO A 51 -3.56 -8.09 -4.07
N ARG A 52 -4.21 -7.85 -2.92
CA ARG A 52 -5.05 -6.67 -2.64
C ARG A 52 -4.46 -5.63 -1.69
N ILE A 53 -3.26 -5.82 -1.15
CA ILE A 53 -2.67 -4.92 -0.14
C ILE A 53 -1.47 -4.11 -0.66
N GLY A 54 -1.50 -3.69 -1.93
CA GLY A 54 -0.39 -2.96 -2.57
C GLY A 54 -0.02 -1.64 -1.88
N GLY A 55 -1.00 -0.97 -1.26
CA GLY A 55 -0.78 0.27 -0.51
C GLY A 55 0.25 0.15 0.62
N LEU A 56 0.48 -1.06 1.15
CA LEU A 56 1.46 -1.31 2.22
C LEU A 56 2.89 -0.90 1.81
N GLY A 57 3.30 -1.19 0.57
CA GLY A 57 4.65 -0.83 0.11
C GLY A 57 4.86 0.68 0.03
N ILE A 58 3.85 1.42 -0.41
CA ILE A 58 3.87 2.88 -0.46
C ILE A 58 3.92 3.45 0.96
N PHE A 59 3.04 2.97 1.85
CA PHE A 59 2.96 3.46 3.22
C PHE A 59 4.25 3.23 4.02
N VAL A 60 4.90 2.07 3.87
CA VAL A 60 6.18 1.81 4.55
C VAL A 60 7.30 2.70 3.97
N SER A 61 7.32 2.90 2.64
CA SER A 61 8.37 3.69 1.98
C SER A 61 8.36 5.18 2.34
N ILE A 62 7.20 5.75 2.69
CA ILE A 62 7.07 7.18 3.01
C ILE A 62 7.82 7.57 4.29
N LEU A 63 8.10 6.61 5.18
CA LEU A 63 8.89 6.82 6.39
C LEU A 63 10.32 7.30 6.06
N PHE A 64 10.83 6.96 4.88
CA PHE A 64 12.15 7.38 4.39
C PHE A 64 12.15 8.79 3.77
N MET A 65 10.97 9.37 3.55
CA MET A 65 10.80 10.71 2.94
C MET A 65 10.64 11.83 3.98
N ALA A 66 10.58 11.53 5.28
CA ALA A 66 10.42 12.51 6.36
C ALA A 66 11.72 13.27 6.66
N LYS A 67 12.21 14.08 5.70
CA LYS A 67 13.43 14.88 5.83
C LYS A 67 13.28 16.02 6.84
N ASP A 68 12.14 16.73 6.82
CA ASP A 68 11.74 17.65 7.88
C ASP A 68 10.92 16.86 8.89
N LEU A 69 11.50 16.59 10.05
CA LEU A 69 10.88 15.74 11.06
C LEU A 69 9.57 16.32 11.60
N LYS A 70 9.38 17.66 11.59
CA LYS A 70 8.15 18.27 12.11
C LYS A 70 7.02 18.14 11.09
N ILE A 71 7.22 18.66 9.88
CA ILE A 71 6.18 18.66 8.85
C ILE A 71 5.94 17.23 8.34
N GLY A 72 7.00 16.46 8.12
CA GLY A 72 6.92 15.08 7.67
C GLY A 72 6.16 14.18 8.64
N LEU A 73 6.36 14.36 9.95
CA LEU A 73 5.62 13.59 10.96
C LEU A 73 4.13 13.94 10.96
N TYR A 74 3.76 15.22 10.84
CA TYR A 74 2.36 15.61 10.74
C TYR A 74 1.70 15.00 9.49
N ILE A 75 2.39 15.01 8.35
CA ILE A 75 1.87 14.37 7.12
C ILE A 75 1.67 12.87 7.34
N ILE A 76 2.66 12.17 7.90
CA ILE A 76 2.56 10.72 8.17
C ILE A 76 1.39 10.44 9.12
N LEU A 77 1.23 11.23 10.19
CA LEU A 77 0.12 11.10 11.13
C LEU A 77 -1.23 11.29 10.43
N CYS A 78 -1.36 12.27 9.54
CA CYS A 78 -2.57 12.47 8.75
C CYS A 78 -2.85 11.34 7.75
N LEU A 79 -1.82 10.64 7.28
CA LEU A 79 -1.97 9.52 6.34
C LEU A 79 -2.39 8.22 7.03
N ILE A 80 -2.11 8.04 8.34
CA ILE A 80 -2.45 6.83 9.08
C ILE A 80 -3.95 6.48 8.98
N PRO A 81 -4.91 7.39 9.26
CA PRO A 81 -6.33 7.05 9.17
C PRO A 81 -6.77 6.62 7.77
N ALA A 82 -6.30 7.33 6.73
CA ALA A 82 -6.60 7.02 5.34
C ALA A 82 -6.01 5.66 4.92
N PHE A 83 -4.76 5.38 5.31
CA PHE A 83 -4.13 4.09 5.07
C PHE A 83 -4.85 2.96 5.80
N LEU A 84 -5.17 3.13 7.09
CA LEU A 84 -5.86 2.11 7.87
C LEU A 84 -7.26 1.83 7.31
N ALA A 85 -8.01 2.85 6.89
CA ALA A 85 -9.31 2.66 6.28
C ALA A 85 -9.23 1.81 4.99
N GLY A 86 -8.30 2.16 4.09
CA GLY A 86 -8.08 1.39 2.85
C GLY A 86 -7.55 -0.03 3.13
N PHE A 87 -6.57 -0.15 4.02
CA PHE A 87 -5.98 -1.45 4.37
C PHE A 87 -7.00 -2.39 5.01
N LEU A 88 -7.82 -1.92 5.94
CA LEU A 88 -8.90 -2.71 6.53
C LEU A 88 -9.96 -3.10 5.51
N GLU A 89 -10.24 -2.23 4.53
CA GLU A 89 -11.14 -2.57 3.42
C GLU A 89 -10.58 -3.70 2.55
N ASP A 90 -9.30 -3.63 2.20
CA ASP A 90 -8.62 -4.68 1.42
C ASP A 90 -8.61 -6.02 2.17
N LEU A 91 -8.58 -6.00 3.51
CA LEU A 91 -8.65 -7.17 4.38
C LEU A 91 -10.06 -7.75 4.54
N TYR A 92 -11.05 -6.91 4.84
CA TYR A 92 -12.38 -7.35 5.27
C TYR A 92 -13.45 -7.22 4.17
N ALA A 93 -13.10 -6.62 3.04
CA ALA A 93 -13.90 -6.52 1.81
C ALA A 93 -15.39 -6.26 2.07
N LYS A 94 -15.75 -5.15 2.73
CA LYS A 94 -17.16 -4.85 3.08
C LYS A 94 -17.42 -3.41 3.59
N ILE A 95 -16.78 -2.40 2.99
CA ILE A 95 -17.14 -1.00 3.29
C ILE A 95 -18.02 -0.48 2.15
N SER A 96 -19.26 -0.09 2.46
CA SER A 96 -20.16 0.50 1.47
C SER A 96 -19.60 1.84 0.96
N PRO A 97 -19.86 2.23 -0.30
CA PRO A 97 -19.32 3.48 -0.87
C PRO A 97 -19.56 4.72 0.02
N TRP A 98 -20.74 4.79 0.64
CA TRP A 98 -21.13 5.87 1.55
C TRP A 98 -20.32 5.94 2.86
N ARG A 99 -19.74 4.82 3.31
CA ARG A 99 -18.86 4.80 4.50
C ARG A 99 -17.41 5.16 4.17
N ARG A 100 -17.09 5.38 2.88
CA ARG A 100 -15.75 5.70 2.38
C ARG A 100 -15.59 7.17 1.95
N LEU A 101 -16.70 7.91 1.85
CA LEU A 101 -16.77 9.34 1.57
C LEU A 101 -16.91 10.12 2.87
#